data_AF-A0A429IQ73-F1
#
_entry.id   AF-A0A429IQ73-F1
#
_cell.length_a   1.000
_cell.length_b   1.000
_cell.length_c   1.000
_cell.angle_alpha   90.00
_cell.angle_beta   90.00
_cell.angle_gamma   90.00
#
_symmetry.space_group_name_H-M   'P 1'
#
loop_
_entity.id
_entity.type
_entity.pdbx_description
1 polymer ?
#
loop_
_entity_poly.entity_id
_entity_poly.type
_entity_poly.pdbx_seq_one_letter_code
_entity_poly.pdbx_strand_id
1 'polypeptide(L)'
;MSTALAGGVLFAAVPAQTAFAGQVTCRISQMAEEAAQHKSKAAKLDRSGHHKAANKERAKARAIEKRIAQCQDSEKHNAGHFGG
;
A
#
# COMPACT_ATOMS: atom_id res chain seq x y z
N MET A 1 40.53 2.09 28.72
CA MET A 1 39.08 2.36 28.85
C MET A 1 38.68 3.15 27.62
N SER A 2 38.00 2.53 26.65
CA SER A 2 37.51 3.22 25.45
C SER A 2 36.00 3.02 25.36
N THR A 3 35.27 4.00 25.86
CA THR A 3 33.81 4.12 25.72
C THR A 3 33.52 5.26 24.78
N ALA A 4 33.21 4.97 23.52
CA ALA A 4 32.55 5.91 22.60
C ALA A 4 32.03 5.16 21.36
N LEU A 5 30.80 4.66 21.45
CA LEU A 5 29.92 4.46 20.29
C LEU A 5 28.67 5.27 20.65
N ALA A 6 28.71 6.59 20.50
CA ALA A 6 28.34 7.27 19.25
C ALA A 6 26.95 6.80 18.80
N GLY A 7 25.96 7.58 19.20
CA GLY A 7 24.56 7.22 19.11
C GLY A 7 24.02 7.16 17.69
N GLY A 8 22.80 6.62 17.65
CA GLY A 8 21.81 6.99 16.66
C GLY A 8 21.82 6.11 15.42
N VAL A 9 20.97 5.09 15.43
CA VAL A 9 19.75 5.13 14.63
C VAL A 9 18.73 4.23 15.32
N LEU A 10 17.73 4.83 15.95
CA LEU A 10 16.52 4.09 16.25
C LEU A 10 15.95 3.67 14.90
N PHE A 11 15.98 2.37 14.63
CA PHE A 11 15.17 1.78 13.57
C PHE A 11 13.73 2.17 13.89
N ALA A 12 13.23 3.22 13.23
CA ALA A 12 11.83 3.54 13.23
C ALA A 12 11.13 2.33 12.62
N ALA A 13 10.56 1.49 13.49
CA ALA A 13 9.69 0.42 13.10
C ALA A 13 8.56 1.08 12.31
N VAL A 14 8.61 0.93 10.99
CA VAL A 14 7.48 1.33 10.13
C VAL A 14 6.29 0.54 10.66
N PRO A 15 5.18 1.19 11.04
CA PRO A 15 4.01 0.47 11.51
C PRO A 15 3.58 -0.46 10.38
N ALA A 16 3.69 -1.77 10.61
CA ALA A 16 3.04 -2.76 9.78
C ALA A 16 1.54 -2.51 9.93
N GLN A 17 0.94 -1.95 8.90
CA GLN A 17 -0.47 -1.60 8.87
C GLN A 17 -1.25 -2.91 9.03
N THR A 18 -1.85 -3.08 10.21
CA THR A 18 -2.78 -4.16 10.51
C THR A 18 -3.87 -4.15 9.44
N ALA A 19 -3.87 -5.18 8.59
CA ALA A 19 -4.98 -5.46 7.71
C ALA A 19 -6.16 -5.89 8.59
N PHE A 20 -7.11 -4.96 8.79
CA PHE A 20 -8.36 -5.25 9.49
C PHE A 20 -9.16 -6.27 8.69
N ALA A 21 -9.12 -7.52 9.12
CA ALA A 21 -10.06 -8.57 8.77
C ALA A 21 -11.41 -8.26 9.43
N GLY A 22 -12.21 -7.39 8.81
CA GLY A 22 -13.55 -7.05 9.28
C GLY A 22 -14.41 -6.70 8.08
N GLN A 23 -15.16 -7.70 7.61
CA GLN A 23 -16.08 -7.68 6.48
C GLN A 23 -15.40 -7.38 5.13
N VAL A 24 -15.67 -8.18 4.10
CA VAL A 24 -15.25 -7.88 2.71
C VAL A 24 -16.10 -6.72 2.16
N THR A 25 -16.33 -5.68 2.96
CA THR A 25 -16.67 -4.37 2.45
C THR A 25 -15.38 -3.86 1.88
N CYS A 26 -15.30 -3.75 0.56
CA CYS A 26 -14.14 -3.20 -0.09
C CYS A 26 -13.78 -1.85 0.54
N ARG A 27 -12.75 -1.85 1.39
CA ARG A 27 -12.28 -0.64 2.09
C ARG A 27 -11.47 0.20 1.12
N ILE A 28 -12.16 0.73 0.11
CA ILE A 28 -11.56 1.44 -1.02
C ILE A 28 -10.65 2.57 -0.50
N SER A 29 -11.07 3.31 0.52
CA SER A 29 -10.26 4.38 1.12
C SER A 29 -8.93 3.88 1.71
N GLN A 30 -8.94 2.78 2.48
CA GLN A 30 -7.71 2.19 3.02
C GLN A 30 -6.81 1.62 1.92
N MET A 31 -7.41 0.97 0.92
CA MET A 31 -6.67 0.44 -0.22
C MET A 31 -6.05 1.56 -1.06
N ALA A 32 -6.75 2.67 -1.27
CA ALA A 32 -6.23 3.83 -1.98
C ALA A 32 -5.05 4.47 -1.23
N GLU A 33 -5.16 4.57 0.10
CA GLU A 33 -4.10 5.08 0.95
C GLU A 33 -2.85 4.18 0.90
N GLU A 34 -3.03 2.86 0.97
CA GLU A 34 -1.94 1.89 0.84
C GLU A 34 -1.27 1.94 -0.54
N ALA A 35 -2.04 2.06 -1.62
CA ALA A 35 -1.51 2.26 -2.96
C ALA A 35 -0.69 3.57 -3.07
N ALA A 36 -1.14 4.66 -2.43
CA ALA A 36 -0.42 5.93 -2.39
C ALA A 36 0.90 5.82 -1.61
N GLN A 37 0.93 5.09 -0.49
CA GLN A 37 2.15 4.81 0.28
C GLN A 37 3.18 4.05 -0.58
N HIS A 38 2.75 3.00 -1.29
CA HIS A 38 3.62 2.25 -2.20
C HIS A 38 4.15 3.12 -3.36
N LYS A 39 3.33 4.01 -3.93
CA LYS A 39 3.79 4.97 -4.94
C LYS A 39 4.81 5.96 -4.39
N SER A 40 4.58 6.50 -3.19
CA SER A 40 5.50 7.41 -2.51
C SER A 40 6.84 6.73 -2.23
N LYS A 41 6.81 5.49 -1.72
CA LYS A 41 8.02 4.68 -1.50
C LYS A 41 8.74 4.38 -2.80
N ALA A 42 8.02 4.05 -3.87
CA ALA A 42 8.62 3.86 -5.19
C ALA A 42 9.33 5.12 -5.68
N ALA A 43 8.71 6.30 -5.56
CA ALA A 43 9.32 7.56 -5.97
C ALA A 43 10.60 7.87 -5.17
N LYS A 44 10.62 7.60 -3.86
CA LYS A 44 11.82 7.73 -3.03
C LYS A 44 12.94 6.80 -3.53
N LEU A 45 12.62 5.52 -3.72
CA LEU A 45 13.58 4.52 -4.22
C LEU A 45 14.13 4.88 -5.60
N ASP A 46 13.28 5.38 -6.49
CA ASP A 46 13.65 5.78 -7.86
C ASP A 46 14.59 6.99 -7.85
N ARG A 47 14.31 7.99 -7.01
CA ARG A 47 15.21 9.15 -6.81
C ARG A 47 16.57 8.75 -6.24
N SER A 48 16.62 7.70 -5.42
CA SER A 48 17.86 7.13 -4.89
C SER A 48 18.57 6.18 -5.87
N GLY A 49 18.09 6.03 -7.11
CA GLY A 49 18.69 5.15 -8.12
C GLY A 49 18.34 3.66 -7.98
N HIS A 50 17.49 3.29 -7.01
CA HIS A 50 17.05 1.91 -6.78
C HIS A 50 15.85 1.52 -7.68
N HIS A 51 15.99 1.65 -9.00
CA HIS A 51 14.90 1.47 -9.96
C HIS A 51 14.22 0.09 -9.89
N LYS A 52 14.98 -1.00 -9.65
CA LYS A 52 14.38 -2.34 -9.49
C LYS A 52 13.48 -2.42 -8.25
N ALA A 53 13.89 -1.81 -7.14
CA ALA A 53 13.08 -1.76 -5.92
C ALA A 53 11.86 -0.84 -6.11
N ALA A 54 12.04 0.30 -6.77
CA ALA A 54 10.94 1.20 -7.14
C ALA A 54 9.89 0.49 -8.00
N ASN A 55 10.30 -0.32 -8.99
CA ASN A 55 9.39 -1.09 -9.82
C ASN A 55 8.60 -2.14 -9.04
N LYS A 56 9.22 -2.79 -8.04
CA LYS A 56 8.49 -3.71 -7.14
C LYS A 56 7.41 -2.98 -6.35
N GLU A 57 7.71 -1.80 -5.82
CA GLU A 57 6.73 -1.00 -5.07
C GLU A 57 5.62 -0.45 -5.99
N ARG A 58 5.95 -0.04 -7.22
CA ARG A 58 4.94 0.32 -8.26
C ARG A 58 4.03 -0.85 -8.59
N ALA A 59 4.57 -2.08 -8.68
CA ALA A 59 3.77 -3.28 -8.95
C ALA A 59 2.77 -3.58 -7.81
N LYS A 60 3.18 -3.40 -6.55
CA LYS A 60 2.29 -3.52 -5.39
C LYS A 60 1.14 -2.52 -5.45
N ALA A 61 1.45 -1.24 -5.71
CA ALA A 61 0.43 -0.21 -5.89
C ALA A 61 -0.58 -0.58 -6.98
N ARG A 62 -0.11 -1.03 -8.15
CA ARG A 62 -0.98 -1.47 -9.26
C ARG A 62 -1.87 -2.65 -8.89
N ALA A 63 -1.37 -3.60 -8.10
CA ALA A 63 -2.17 -4.73 -7.64
C ALA A 63 -3.32 -4.26 -6.74
N ILE A 64 -3.08 -3.29 -5.86
CA ILE A 64 -4.11 -2.71 -5.00
C ILE A 64 -5.13 -1.92 -5.82
N GLU A 65 -4.68 -1.11 -6.77
CA GLU A 65 -5.57 -0.37 -7.68
C GLU A 65 -6.49 -1.30 -8.48
N LYS A 66 -5.97 -2.44 -8.95
CA LYS A 66 -6.80 -3.46 -9.61
C LYS A 66 -7.86 -4.03 -8.67
N ARG A 67 -7.52 -4.28 -7.40
CA ARG A 67 -8.50 -4.72 -6.40
C ARG A 67 -9.55 -3.65 -6.13
N ILE A 68 -9.17 -2.37 -6.07
CA ILE A 68 -10.14 -1.25 -5.96
C ILE A 68 -11.10 -1.25 -7.15
N ALA A 69 -10.59 -1.43 -8.37
CA ALA A 69 -11.43 -1.47 -9.56
C ALA A 69 -12.42 -2.66 -9.51
N GLN A 70 -11.95 -3.85 -9.13
CA GLN A 70 -12.82 -5.03 -8.95
C GLN A 70 -13.90 -4.82 -7.90
N CYS A 71 -13.57 -4.13 -6.81
CA CYS A 71 -14.52 -3.75 -5.79
C CYS A 71 -15.63 -2.84 -6.32
N GLN A 72 -15.24 -1.77 -7.04
CA GLN A 72 -16.19 -0.82 -7.62
C GLN A 72 -17.07 -1.47 -8.70
N ASP A 73 -16.48 -2.37 -9.49
CA ASP A 73 -17.20 -3.17 -10.50
C ASP A 73 -18.22 -4.10 -9.84
N SER A 74 -17.82 -4.80 -8.79
CA SER A 74 -18.72 -5.68 -8.02
C SER A 74 -19.88 -4.91 -7.40
N GLU A 75 -19.66 -3.72 -6.85
CA GLU A 75 -20.75 -2.89 -6.32
C GLU A 75 -21.74 -2.45 -7.42
N LYS A 76 -21.23 -2.06 -8.59
CA LYS A 76 -22.07 -1.68 -9.75
C LYS A 76 -22.89 -2.86 -10.28
N HIS A 77 -22.29 -4.04 -10.37
CA HIS A 77 -22.96 -5.25 -10.88
C HIS A 77 -23.96 -5.85 -9.88
N ASN A 78 -23.72 -5.74 -8.57
CA ASN A 78 -24.69 -6.16 -7.56
C ASN A 78 -25.91 -5.22 -7.49
N ALA A 79 -25.76 -3.94 -7.81
CA ALA A 79 -26.89 -3.00 -7.92
C ALA A 79 -27.80 -3.28 -9.13
N GLY A 80 -27.35 -4.07 -10.12
CA GLY A 80 -28.10 -4.40 -11.32
C GLY A 80 -28.97 -5.66 -11.23
N HIS A 81 -28.92 -6.44 -10.14
CA HIS A 81 -29.64 -7.72 -10.03
C HIS A 81 -31.02 -7.63 -9.32
N PHE A 82 -31.45 -6.45 -8.88
CA PHE A 82 -32.81 -6.23 -8.33
C PHE A 82 -33.73 -5.53 -9.34
N GLY A 83 -33.90 -6.12 -10.52
CA GLY A 83 -34.77 -5.57 -11.57
C GLY A 83 -35.07 -6.58 -12.66
N GLY A 84 -35.85 -7.60 -12.34
CA GLY A 84 -36.44 -8.57 -13.26
C GLY A 84 -37.76 -9.07 -12.72
#